data_AF-A0A433KGH6-F1
#
_entry.id   AF-A0A433KGH6-F1
#
_cell.length_a   1.000
_cell.length_b   1.000
_cell.length_c   1.000
_cell.angle_alpha   90.00
_cell.angle_beta   90.00
_cell.angle_gamma   90.00
#
_symmetry.space_group_name_H-M   'P 1'
#
loop_
_entity.id
_entity.type
_entity.pdbx_description
1 polymer ?
#
loop_
_entity_poly.entity_id
_entity_poly.type
_entity_poly.pdbx_seq_one_letter_code
_entity_poly.pdbx_strand_id
1 'polypeptide(L)'
;MRLKLPINCPNCGSKTRTRSSRKMAEGYHVLYQECTNEKCGNKFKADEVFSDTTIDAVAENFGLMGLNPDACALMIIDQQQADMYYPVFRKRNNERAEYNMFRLLSAWRENSLPIIHVRHLSGDPDSPYSPGHPGVRFKLGLEPLANEKIFDKSITDAFLRSNIEDWLLKRSIRQLVVVGSSSEGAVEATVRSASNLGFTVWVPDDACYTFEKFSYDAVDILPETVHTLAMTNLHQGNSTVVDTTLVLHAIEHATSAKSGKGKGQRHH
;
A
#
# COMPACT_ATOMS: atom_id res chain seq x y z
N MET A 1 8.53 -0.95 15.57
CA MET A 1 8.19 -0.53 14.19
C MET A 1 9.05 -1.38 13.26
N ARG A 2 8.49 -2.22 12.40
CA ARG A 2 9.26 -2.85 11.30
C ARG A 2 9.27 -1.80 10.20
N LEU A 3 10.36 -1.06 10.03
CA LEU A 3 10.52 -0.19 8.87
C LEU A 3 11.12 -1.02 7.74
N LYS A 4 10.63 -0.84 6.52
CA LYS A 4 11.23 -1.48 5.36
C LYS A 4 12.68 -1.07 5.18
N LEU A 5 13.52 -2.07 4.92
CA LEU A 5 14.93 -1.87 4.64
C LEU A 5 15.09 -1.18 3.28
N PRO A 6 15.91 -0.13 3.17
CA PRO A 6 16.16 0.52 1.89
C PRO A 6 16.83 -0.47 0.92
N ILE A 7 16.39 -0.47 -0.34
CA ILE A 7 17.01 -1.25 -1.43
C ILE A 7 18.44 -0.75 -1.72
N ASN A 8 18.76 0.47 -1.30
CA ASN A 8 20.08 1.06 -1.44
C ASN A 8 20.80 1.15 -0.10
N CYS A 9 22.12 1.00 -0.14
CA CYS A 9 23.01 1.04 1.01
C CYS A 9 23.05 2.47 1.55
N PRO A 10 22.79 2.70 2.86
CA PRO A 10 22.80 4.03 3.43
C PRO A 10 24.19 4.67 3.45
N ASN A 11 25.26 3.85 3.40
CA ASN A 11 26.64 4.33 3.42
C ASN A 11 27.12 4.84 2.05
N CYS A 12 26.65 4.25 0.94
CA CYS A 12 27.22 4.55 -0.38
C CYS A 12 26.21 4.59 -1.55
N GLY A 13 24.91 4.48 -1.26
CA GLY A 13 23.83 4.54 -2.25
C GLY A 13 23.74 3.36 -3.22
N SER A 14 24.66 2.38 -3.15
CA SER A 14 24.66 1.20 -4.04
C SER A 14 23.55 0.22 -3.65
N LYS A 15 23.07 -0.62 -4.59
CA LYS A 15 22.06 -1.65 -4.29
C LYS A 15 22.49 -2.56 -3.13
N THR A 16 21.52 -3.09 -2.42
CA THR A 16 21.72 -4.08 -1.36
C THR A 16 21.07 -5.41 -1.76
N ARG A 17 21.53 -6.49 -1.14
CA ARG A 17 20.96 -7.83 -1.29
C ARG A 17 20.62 -8.41 0.08
N THR A 18 19.45 -9.01 0.19
CA THR A 18 19.01 -9.66 1.42
C THR A 18 19.84 -10.92 1.65
N ARG A 19 20.32 -11.08 2.89
CA ARG A 19 21.02 -12.25 3.38
C ARG A 19 20.39 -12.71 4.69
N SER A 20 20.42 -14.00 4.94
CA SER A 20 20.02 -14.57 6.24
C SER A 20 21.26 -14.93 7.04
N SER A 21 21.22 -14.72 8.37
CA SER A 21 22.22 -15.29 9.26
C SER A 21 22.21 -16.83 9.17
N ARG A 22 23.36 -17.46 9.44
CA ARG A 22 23.42 -18.92 9.64
C ARG A 22 22.53 -19.25 10.85
N LYS A 23 21.71 -20.31 10.70
CA LYS A 23 20.76 -20.87 11.68
C LYS A 23 21.21 -20.57 13.13
N MET A 24 20.44 -19.77 13.85
CA MET A 24 20.50 -19.78 15.31
C MET A 24 19.57 -20.86 15.85
N ALA A 25 19.72 -21.22 17.13
CA ALA A 25 18.86 -22.21 17.78
C ALA A 25 17.37 -21.83 17.64
N GLU A 26 16.51 -22.84 17.51
CA GLU A 26 15.05 -22.73 17.36
C GLU A 26 14.52 -22.02 16.11
N GLY A 27 15.13 -22.22 14.93
CA GLY A 27 14.48 -21.89 13.65
C GLY A 27 14.35 -20.40 13.33
N TYR A 28 14.95 -19.52 14.14
CA TYR A 28 15.02 -18.10 13.85
C TYR A 28 16.21 -17.76 12.93
N HIS A 29 15.92 -17.01 11.87
CA HIS A 29 16.91 -16.42 10.98
C HIS A 29 16.80 -14.89 11.06
N VAL A 30 17.94 -14.22 11.17
CA VAL A 30 18.00 -12.76 11.08
C VAL A 30 18.24 -12.38 9.62
N LEU A 31 17.30 -11.64 9.04
CA LEU A 31 17.49 -11.04 7.71
C LEU A 31 18.29 -9.75 7.86
N TYR A 32 19.39 -9.64 7.11
CA TYR A 32 20.21 -8.44 7.01
C TYR A 32 20.39 -8.07 5.54
N GLN A 33 20.61 -6.78 5.26
CA GLN A 33 21.00 -6.31 3.94
C GLN A 33 22.52 -6.26 3.86
N GLU A 34 23.04 -6.68 2.71
CA GLU A 34 24.46 -6.59 2.36
C GLU A 34 24.61 -5.69 1.13
N CYS A 35 25.47 -4.68 1.22
CA CYS A 35 25.78 -3.81 0.10
C CYS A 35 26.42 -4.61 -1.04
N THR A 36 25.95 -4.42 -2.28
CA THR A 36 26.53 -5.10 -3.46
C THR A 36 27.82 -4.44 -3.95
N ASN A 37 28.16 -3.25 -3.44
CA ASN A 37 29.46 -2.64 -3.69
C ASN A 37 30.51 -3.27 -2.78
N GLU A 38 31.38 -4.10 -3.36
CA GLU A 38 32.44 -4.81 -2.64
C GLU A 38 33.38 -3.88 -1.86
N LYS A 39 33.61 -2.66 -2.38
CA LYS A 39 34.44 -1.66 -1.68
C LYS A 39 33.77 -1.10 -0.43
N CYS A 40 32.44 -1.06 -0.41
CA CYS A 40 31.67 -0.60 0.74
C CYS A 40 31.55 -1.69 1.80
N GLY A 41 31.20 -2.92 1.38
CA GLY A 41 31.12 -4.09 2.27
C GLY A 41 30.07 -3.99 3.40
N ASN A 42 29.27 -2.92 3.43
CA ASN A 42 28.36 -2.64 4.54
C ASN A 42 27.31 -3.74 4.70
N LYS A 43 27.08 -4.18 5.94
CA LYS A 43 26.08 -5.16 6.33
C LYS A 43 25.29 -4.60 7.49
N PHE A 44 23.98 -4.63 7.39
CA PHE A 44 23.12 -4.06 8.41
C PHE A 44 21.84 -4.85 8.55
N LYS A 45 21.45 -5.13 9.79
CA LYS A 45 20.16 -5.74 10.07
C LYS A 45 19.05 -4.70 10.00
N ALA A 46 17.79 -5.15 9.91
CA ALA A 46 16.64 -4.25 10.04
C ALA A 46 16.76 -3.39 11.30
N ASP A 47 16.98 -4.03 12.44
CA ASP A 47 17.10 -3.42 13.77
C ASP A 47 18.32 -2.50 13.94
N GLU A 48 19.46 -2.78 13.31
CA GLU A 48 20.68 -1.96 13.41
C GLU A 48 20.62 -0.68 12.56
N VAL A 49 19.82 -0.64 11.48
CA VAL A 49 19.57 0.63 10.74
C VAL A 49 18.74 1.60 11.57
N PHE A 50 17.86 1.09 12.43
CA PHE A 50 16.90 1.93 13.17
C PHE A 50 17.50 2.72 14.32
N SER A 51 18.67 2.36 14.85
CA SER A 51 19.28 3.10 15.96
C SER A 51 19.82 4.47 15.55
N ASP A 52 20.24 4.64 14.29
CA ASP A 52 20.86 5.88 13.79
C ASP A 52 20.08 6.57 12.65
N THR A 53 18.94 6.00 12.20
CA THR A 53 18.11 6.55 11.11
C THR A 53 16.80 7.11 11.65
N THR A 54 16.52 8.39 11.39
CA THR A 54 15.23 9.02 11.75
C THR A 54 14.10 8.58 10.82
N ILE A 55 12.84 8.64 11.29
CA ILE A 55 11.67 8.34 10.47
C ILE A 55 11.58 9.24 9.22
N ASP A 56 12.02 10.50 9.31
CA ASP A 56 12.12 11.44 8.19
C ASP A 56 13.09 10.94 7.12
N ALA A 57 14.30 10.51 7.53
CA ALA A 57 15.29 9.98 6.61
C ALA A 57 14.80 8.70 5.91
N VAL A 58 14.04 7.85 6.62
CA VAL A 58 13.39 6.69 5.98
C VAL A 58 12.32 7.14 4.99
N ALA A 59 11.43 8.06 5.37
CA ALA A 59 10.38 8.57 4.50
C ALA A 59 10.95 9.21 3.21
N GLU A 60 12.06 9.95 3.32
CA GLU A 60 12.76 10.55 2.17
C GLU A 60 13.27 9.48 1.18
N ASN A 61 13.86 8.39 1.68
CA ASN A 61 14.33 7.29 0.84
C ASN A 61 13.22 6.60 0.04
N PHE A 62 11.98 6.66 0.52
CA PHE A 62 10.79 6.15 -0.17
C PHE A 62 10.01 7.25 -0.91
N GLY A 63 10.60 8.44 -1.07
CA GLY A 63 9.99 9.57 -1.77
C GLY A 63 8.75 10.15 -1.09
N LEU A 64 8.41 9.71 0.13
CA LEU A 64 7.20 10.12 0.85
C LEU A 64 7.26 11.58 1.30
N MET A 65 8.45 12.16 1.44
CA MET A 65 8.60 13.59 1.73
C MET A 65 8.10 14.48 0.57
N GLY A 66 7.91 13.92 -0.63
CA GLY A 66 7.27 14.57 -1.76
C GLY A 66 5.73 14.48 -1.75
N LEU A 67 5.11 13.87 -0.74
CA LEU A 67 3.66 13.77 -0.64
C LEU A 67 3.05 15.19 -0.52
N ASN A 68 2.13 15.51 -1.43
CA ASN A 68 1.35 16.72 -1.44
C ASN A 68 -0.10 16.40 -1.08
N PRO A 69 -0.58 16.78 0.12
CA PRO A 69 -1.94 16.48 0.57
C PRO A 69 -3.03 16.97 -0.39
N ASP A 70 -2.82 18.12 -1.05
CA ASP A 70 -3.81 18.69 -1.98
C ASP A 70 -3.86 17.95 -3.34
N ALA A 71 -2.88 17.08 -3.62
CA ALA A 71 -2.77 16.34 -4.87
C ALA A 71 -2.65 14.82 -4.66
N CYS A 72 -2.99 14.33 -3.46
CA CYS A 72 -2.85 12.93 -3.07
C CYS A 72 -4.19 12.33 -2.61
N ALA A 73 -4.65 11.28 -3.31
CA ALA A 73 -5.85 10.55 -2.91
C ALA A 73 -5.52 9.20 -2.24
N LEU A 74 -6.31 8.83 -1.24
CA LEU A 74 -6.36 7.47 -0.73
C LEU A 74 -7.33 6.65 -1.58
N MET A 75 -6.87 5.54 -2.15
CA MET A 75 -7.68 4.59 -2.91
C MET A 75 -7.78 3.26 -2.15
N ILE A 76 -8.99 2.90 -1.75
CA ILE A 76 -9.28 1.68 -1.00
C ILE A 76 -9.96 0.68 -1.93
N ILE A 77 -9.29 -0.45 -2.19
CA ILE A 77 -9.70 -1.43 -3.21
C ILE A 77 -10.41 -2.63 -2.58
N ASP A 78 -11.63 -2.87 -3.04
CA ASP A 78 -12.43 -4.10 -2.85
C ASP A 78 -12.56 -4.54 -1.39
N GLN A 79 -12.69 -3.58 -0.46
CA GLN A 79 -12.89 -3.85 0.96
C GLN A 79 -14.36 -4.15 1.27
N GLN A 80 -14.84 -5.25 0.67
CA GLN A 80 -16.20 -5.76 0.78
C GLN A 80 -16.25 -7.04 1.61
N GLN A 81 -17.42 -7.40 2.11
CA GLN A 81 -17.66 -8.59 2.95
C GLN A 81 -17.65 -9.91 2.17
N ALA A 82 -17.51 -9.86 0.85
CA ALA A 82 -17.61 -11.01 -0.06
C ALA A 82 -16.65 -12.16 0.30
N ASP A 83 -15.49 -11.86 0.89
CA ASP A 83 -14.55 -12.88 1.35
C ASP A 83 -15.13 -13.82 2.43
N MET A 84 -16.10 -13.35 3.21
CA MET A 84 -16.79 -14.14 4.25
C MET A 84 -17.81 -15.14 3.71
N TYR A 85 -18.19 -15.02 2.43
CA TYR A 85 -19.25 -15.84 1.82
C TYR A 85 -18.72 -16.85 0.81
N TYR A 86 -17.40 -16.99 0.68
CA TYR A 86 -16.84 -18.12 -0.07
C TYR A 86 -17.03 -19.43 0.71
N PRO A 87 -17.34 -20.54 0.03
CA PRO A 87 -17.64 -21.82 0.69
C PRO A 87 -16.42 -22.46 1.36
N VAL A 88 -15.21 -22.05 0.97
CA VAL A 88 -13.95 -22.60 1.46
C VAL A 88 -13.21 -21.51 2.22
N PHE A 89 -12.83 -21.82 3.47
CA PHE A 89 -11.90 -20.97 4.21
C PHE A 89 -10.58 -20.91 3.48
N ARG A 90 -10.12 -19.70 3.16
CA ARG A 90 -8.81 -19.47 2.55
C ARG A 90 -7.90 -18.81 3.56
N LYS A 91 -6.73 -19.38 3.79
CA LYS A 91 -5.71 -18.74 4.63
C LYS A 91 -5.31 -17.41 4.00
N ARG A 92 -5.29 -16.34 4.82
CA ARG A 92 -4.83 -15.00 4.42
C ARG A 92 -3.60 -14.57 5.18
N ASN A 93 -2.85 -13.62 4.62
CA ASN A 93 -1.84 -12.87 5.35
C ASN A 93 -2.45 -11.57 5.95
N ASN A 94 -1.60 -10.80 6.65
CA ASN A 94 -1.89 -9.45 7.14
C ASN A 94 -3.27 -9.32 7.80
N GLU A 95 -3.47 -10.02 8.92
CA GLU A 95 -4.73 -10.00 9.69
C GLU A 95 -5.11 -8.60 10.22
N ARG A 96 -4.15 -7.68 10.28
CA ARG A 96 -4.34 -6.28 10.71
C ARG A 96 -4.50 -5.31 9.54
N ALA A 97 -4.62 -5.78 8.30
CA ALA A 97 -4.69 -4.92 7.13
C ALA A 97 -5.88 -3.94 7.22
N GLU A 98 -7.06 -4.41 7.60
CA GLU A 98 -8.25 -3.58 7.78
C GLU A 98 -8.04 -2.48 8.85
N TYR A 99 -7.33 -2.79 9.94
CA TYR A 99 -6.98 -1.79 10.96
C TYR A 99 -6.05 -0.71 10.42
N ASN A 100 -5.05 -1.09 9.62
CA ASN A 100 -4.14 -0.13 8.99
C ASN A 100 -4.85 0.72 7.91
N MET A 101 -5.74 0.12 7.11
CA MET A 101 -6.59 0.85 6.18
C MET A 101 -7.47 1.86 6.93
N PHE A 102 -8.05 1.47 8.06
CA PHE A 102 -8.86 2.38 8.88
C PHE A 102 -8.06 3.58 9.41
N ARG A 103 -6.81 3.36 9.83
CA ARG A 103 -5.91 4.44 10.26
C ARG A 103 -5.61 5.43 9.13
N LEU A 104 -5.32 4.93 7.94
CA LEU A 104 -5.11 5.76 6.75
C LEU A 104 -6.38 6.52 6.36
N LEU A 105 -7.53 5.83 6.33
CA LEU A 105 -8.83 6.44 6.04
C LEU A 105 -9.18 7.55 7.03
N SER A 106 -8.94 7.32 8.33
CA SER A 106 -9.15 8.32 9.38
C SER A 106 -8.27 9.55 9.17
N ALA A 107 -6.96 9.36 8.92
CA ALA A 107 -6.05 10.46 8.65
C ALA A 107 -6.45 11.27 7.41
N TRP A 108 -6.92 10.63 6.34
CA TRP A 108 -7.43 11.33 5.15
C TRP A 108 -8.71 12.12 5.47
N ARG A 109 -9.65 11.53 6.23
CA ARG A 109 -10.90 12.20 6.64
C ARG A 109 -10.62 13.41 7.53
N GLU A 110 -9.78 13.26 8.55
CA GLU A 110 -9.41 14.33 9.49
C GLU A 110 -8.78 15.54 8.79
N ASN A 111 -8.05 15.28 7.70
CA ASN A 111 -7.40 16.33 6.91
C ASN A 111 -8.22 16.76 5.68
N SER A 112 -9.47 16.27 5.54
CA SER A 112 -10.36 16.56 4.40
C SER A 112 -9.73 16.30 3.03
N LEU A 113 -8.94 15.22 2.94
CA LEU A 113 -8.20 14.85 1.73
C LEU A 113 -9.05 13.95 0.80
N PRO A 114 -8.73 13.89 -0.50
CA PRO A 114 -9.49 13.07 -1.45
C PRO A 114 -9.47 11.57 -1.14
N ILE A 115 -10.64 10.94 -1.10
CA ILE A 115 -10.80 9.49 -0.85
C ILE A 115 -11.60 8.87 -1.99
N ILE A 116 -11.11 7.73 -2.48
CA ILE A 116 -11.78 6.86 -3.44
C ILE A 116 -11.97 5.48 -2.83
N HIS A 117 -13.19 4.98 -2.90
CA HIS A 117 -13.54 3.59 -2.64
C HIS A 117 -13.80 2.89 -3.96
N VAL A 118 -13.13 1.77 -4.18
CA VAL A 118 -13.38 0.91 -5.34
C VAL A 118 -14.14 -0.30 -4.86
N ARG A 119 -15.24 -0.61 -5.56
CA ARG A 119 -16.13 -1.71 -5.25
C ARG A 119 -16.19 -2.68 -6.44
N HIS A 120 -15.91 -3.94 -6.20
CA HIS A 120 -16.08 -4.98 -7.19
C HIS A 120 -17.53 -5.46 -7.23
N LEU A 121 -18.08 -5.54 -8.44
CA LEU A 121 -19.39 -6.13 -8.73
C LEU A 121 -19.23 -7.17 -9.83
N SER A 122 -19.57 -8.41 -9.51
CA SER A 122 -19.52 -9.51 -10.48
C SER A 122 -20.80 -9.56 -11.32
N GLY A 123 -20.65 -9.90 -12.60
CA GLY A 123 -21.79 -10.24 -13.47
C GLY A 123 -22.28 -11.69 -13.27
N ASP A 124 -21.51 -12.52 -12.56
CA ASP A 124 -21.92 -13.86 -12.18
C ASP A 124 -22.91 -13.79 -11.00
N PRO A 125 -24.16 -14.25 -11.16
CA PRO A 125 -25.18 -14.18 -10.12
C PRO A 125 -24.84 -15.01 -8.87
N ASP A 126 -24.04 -16.06 -9.02
CA ASP A 126 -23.63 -16.95 -7.91
C ASP A 126 -22.43 -16.40 -7.13
N SER A 127 -21.82 -15.31 -7.62
CA SER A 127 -20.70 -14.68 -6.96
C SER A 127 -21.12 -13.98 -5.66
N PRO A 128 -20.32 -14.07 -4.58
CA PRO A 128 -20.47 -13.21 -3.41
C PRO A 128 -20.41 -11.70 -3.70
N TYR A 129 -19.91 -11.33 -4.88
CA TYR A 129 -19.86 -9.96 -5.39
C TYR A 129 -21.03 -9.60 -6.32
N SER A 130 -22.05 -10.46 -6.47
CA SER A 130 -23.20 -10.17 -7.33
C SER A 130 -24.09 -9.05 -6.76
N PRO A 131 -24.65 -8.15 -7.57
CA PRO A 131 -25.52 -7.08 -7.09
C PRO A 131 -26.69 -7.62 -6.25
N GLY A 132 -26.88 -7.04 -5.06
CA GLY A 132 -27.89 -7.48 -4.08
C GLY A 132 -27.40 -8.54 -3.10
N HIS A 133 -26.27 -9.21 -3.37
CA HIS A 133 -25.69 -10.16 -2.43
C HIS A 133 -25.10 -9.43 -1.20
N PRO A 134 -25.27 -9.93 0.04
CA PRO A 134 -24.73 -9.31 1.26
C PRO A 134 -23.22 -9.06 1.24
N GLY A 135 -22.49 -9.90 0.49
CA GLY A 135 -21.05 -9.79 0.28
C GLY A 135 -20.61 -8.50 -0.42
N VAL A 136 -21.48 -7.82 -1.17
CA VAL A 136 -21.10 -6.55 -1.82
C VAL A 136 -20.96 -5.38 -0.86
N ARG A 137 -21.46 -5.51 0.37
CA ARG A 137 -21.36 -4.46 1.40
C ARG A 137 -19.90 -4.26 1.79
N PHE A 138 -19.54 -3.02 2.08
CA PHE A 138 -18.21 -2.70 2.61
C PHE A 138 -17.98 -3.35 3.98
N LYS A 139 -16.72 -3.63 4.30
CA LYS A 139 -16.31 -4.12 5.63
C LYS A 139 -16.54 -3.04 6.69
N LEU A 140 -16.81 -3.48 7.91
CA LEU A 140 -17.05 -2.60 9.05
C LEU A 140 -15.84 -1.69 9.30
N GLY A 141 -16.09 -0.39 9.45
CA GLY A 141 -15.09 0.66 9.65
C GLY A 141 -14.53 1.24 8.34
N LEU A 142 -14.74 0.57 7.21
CA LEU A 142 -14.27 1.00 5.89
C LEU A 142 -15.41 1.44 4.98
N GLU A 143 -16.60 1.67 5.53
CA GLU A 143 -17.75 2.17 4.77
C GLU A 143 -17.49 3.59 4.24
N PRO A 144 -17.85 3.86 2.97
CA PRO A 144 -17.80 5.21 2.42
C PRO A 144 -18.77 6.16 3.14
N LEU A 145 -18.32 7.39 3.40
CA LEU A 145 -19.21 8.49 3.77
C LEU A 145 -19.94 9.05 2.53
N ALA A 146 -21.04 9.78 2.75
CA ALA A 146 -21.86 10.32 1.66
C ALA A 146 -21.12 11.26 0.70
N ASN A 147 -20.04 11.91 1.18
CA ASN A 147 -19.19 12.81 0.41
C ASN A 147 -17.97 12.12 -0.22
N GLU A 148 -17.79 10.81 -0.02
CA GLU A 148 -16.65 10.05 -0.54
C GLU A 148 -17.01 9.37 -1.86
N LYS A 149 -16.03 9.29 -2.77
CA LYS A 149 -16.30 8.79 -4.12
C LYS A 149 -16.24 7.27 -4.16
N ILE A 150 -17.30 6.64 -4.65
CA ILE A 150 -17.32 5.21 -4.99
C ILE A 150 -17.19 5.05 -6.52
N PHE A 151 -16.35 4.11 -6.94
CA PHE A 151 -16.30 3.58 -8.30
C PHE A 151 -16.54 2.07 -8.28
N ASP A 152 -17.50 1.64 -9.11
CA ASP A 152 -17.77 0.22 -9.31
C ASP A 152 -16.92 -0.32 -10.47
N LYS A 153 -16.40 -1.53 -10.32
CA LYS A 153 -15.67 -2.26 -11.37
C LYS A 153 -16.14 -3.71 -11.44
N SER A 154 -16.08 -4.28 -12.63
CA SER A 154 -16.37 -5.72 -12.86
C SER A 154 -15.15 -6.53 -13.27
N ILE A 155 -13.97 -5.90 -13.23
CA ILE A 155 -12.68 -6.50 -13.58
C ILE A 155 -11.65 -6.17 -12.49
N THR A 156 -10.46 -6.74 -12.63
CA THR A 156 -9.39 -6.64 -11.64
C THR A 156 -8.87 -5.20 -11.50
N ASP A 157 -8.51 -4.57 -12.63
CA ASP A 157 -8.00 -3.21 -12.70
C ASP A 157 -9.12 -2.17 -12.51
N ALA A 158 -8.95 -1.27 -11.55
CA ALA A 158 -9.91 -0.21 -11.27
C ALA A 158 -9.92 0.93 -12.30
N PHE A 159 -8.80 1.19 -13.00
CA PHE A 159 -8.74 2.25 -14.02
C PHE A 159 -9.44 1.83 -15.32
N LEU A 160 -9.31 0.55 -15.68
CA LEU A 160 -9.83 0.07 -16.94
C LEU A 160 -11.37 0.11 -16.92
N ARG A 161 -11.96 0.73 -17.96
CA ARG A 161 -13.41 0.92 -18.12
C ARG A 161 -14.06 1.69 -16.95
N SER A 162 -13.31 2.58 -16.31
CA SER A 162 -13.83 3.49 -15.29
C SER A 162 -13.47 4.94 -15.60
N ASN A 163 -14.08 5.88 -14.86
CA ASN A 163 -13.77 7.31 -14.94
C ASN A 163 -12.81 7.76 -13.83
N ILE A 164 -12.03 6.84 -13.24
CA ILE A 164 -11.14 7.16 -12.12
C ILE A 164 -10.05 8.14 -12.54
N GLU A 165 -9.38 7.89 -13.66
CA GLU A 165 -8.32 8.77 -14.18
C GLU A 165 -8.83 10.19 -14.38
N ASP A 166 -9.90 10.36 -15.17
CA ASP A 166 -10.55 11.64 -15.40
C ASP A 166 -10.93 12.36 -14.11
N TRP A 167 -11.47 11.63 -13.14
CA TRP A 167 -11.89 12.19 -11.85
C TRP A 167 -10.72 12.73 -11.04
N LEU A 168 -9.59 11.99 -11.04
CA LEU A 168 -8.34 12.37 -10.39
C LEU A 168 -7.72 13.59 -11.08
N LEU A 169 -7.59 13.54 -12.42
CA LEU A 169 -6.93 14.58 -13.19
C LEU A 169 -7.68 15.93 -13.11
N LYS A 170 -9.02 15.92 -13.18
CA LYS A 170 -9.87 17.11 -13.01
C LYS A 170 -9.73 17.77 -11.63
N ARG A 171 -9.21 17.06 -10.64
CA ARG A 171 -8.95 17.55 -9.27
C ARG A 171 -7.47 17.85 -9.03
N SER A 172 -6.65 17.85 -10.08
CA SER A 172 -5.20 18.02 -9.98
C SER A 172 -4.51 16.97 -9.11
N ILE A 173 -5.15 15.83 -8.89
CA ILE A 173 -4.56 14.72 -8.14
C ILE A 173 -3.57 14.02 -9.07
N ARG A 174 -2.35 13.80 -8.57
CA ARG A 174 -1.24 13.12 -9.26
C ARG A 174 -0.56 12.06 -8.40
N GLN A 175 -0.98 11.96 -7.15
CA GLN A 175 -0.42 11.04 -6.19
C GLN A 175 -1.53 10.14 -5.63
N LEU A 176 -1.19 8.87 -5.40
CA LEU A 176 -2.09 7.87 -4.87
C LEU A 176 -1.42 7.11 -3.74
N VAL A 177 -2.16 6.92 -2.65
CA VAL A 177 -1.90 5.85 -1.68
C VAL A 177 -2.91 4.76 -1.94
N VAL A 178 -2.46 3.57 -2.34
CA VAL A 178 -3.34 2.47 -2.73
C VAL A 178 -3.26 1.34 -1.71
N VAL A 179 -4.41 0.95 -1.19
CA VAL A 179 -4.57 -0.13 -0.19
C VAL A 179 -5.72 -1.05 -0.60
N GLY A 180 -5.75 -2.27 -0.07
CA GLY A 180 -6.90 -3.16 -0.28
C GLY A 180 -6.56 -4.62 -0.53
N SER A 181 -7.41 -5.28 -1.31
CA SER A 181 -7.28 -6.71 -1.60
C SER A 181 -7.80 -7.09 -2.99
N SER A 182 -7.33 -8.17 -3.61
CA SER A 182 -6.13 -8.92 -3.21
C SER A 182 -4.85 -8.24 -3.73
N SER A 183 -3.73 -8.50 -3.06
CA SER A 183 -2.44 -7.85 -3.32
C SER A 183 -1.93 -8.07 -4.75
N GLU A 184 -1.89 -9.31 -5.22
CA GLU A 184 -1.49 -9.73 -6.58
C GLU A 184 -2.58 -9.55 -7.63
N GLY A 185 -3.83 -9.41 -7.18
CA GLY A 185 -5.00 -9.28 -8.04
C GLY A 185 -5.34 -7.82 -8.26
N ALA A 186 -6.40 -7.36 -7.61
CA ALA A 186 -6.98 -6.03 -7.83
C ALA A 186 -6.00 -4.89 -7.50
N VAL A 187 -5.21 -5.03 -6.43
CA VAL A 187 -4.22 -4.03 -6.04
C VAL A 187 -3.11 -3.95 -7.08
N GLU A 188 -2.43 -5.06 -7.40
CA GLU A 188 -1.32 -5.04 -8.36
C GLU A 188 -1.75 -4.54 -9.74
N ALA A 189 -2.89 -5.01 -10.27
CA ALA A 189 -3.39 -4.56 -11.56
C ALA A 189 -3.65 -3.04 -11.58
N THR A 190 -4.33 -2.53 -10.55
CA THR A 190 -4.67 -1.10 -10.45
C THR A 190 -3.44 -0.22 -10.27
N VAL A 191 -2.48 -0.64 -9.45
CA VAL A 191 -1.24 0.12 -9.21
C VAL A 191 -0.39 0.18 -10.47
N ARG A 192 -0.27 -0.93 -11.22
CA ARG A 192 0.47 -0.94 -12.49
C ARG A 192 -0.13 0.04 -13.49
N SER A 193 -1.46 0.07 -13.62
CA SER A 193 -2.14 1.04 -14.50
C SER A 193 -1.94 2.46 -14.01
N ALA A 194 -2.09 2.74 -12.72
CA ALA A 194 -1.81 4.06 -12.14
C ALA A 194 -0.38 4.54 -12.46
N SER A 195 0.64 3.69 -12.24
CA SER A 195 2.03 4.03 -12.55
C SER A 195 2.23 4.27 -14.05
N ASN A 196 1.63 3.46 -14.93
CA ASN A 196 1.72 3.64 -16.38
C ASN A 196 1.03 4.92 -16.87
N LEU A 197 -0.02 5.37 -16.18
CA LEU A 197 -0.70 6.64 -16.42
C LEU A 197 0.05 7.85 -15.83
N GLY A 198 1.20 7.63 -15.17
CA GLY A 198 2.07 8.67 -14.65
C GLY A 198 1.72 9.18 -13.25
N PHE A 199 0.87 8.47 -12.50
CA PHE A 199 0.65 8.78 -11.07
C PHE A 199 1.87 8.35 -10.24
N THR A 200 2.21 9.15 -9.22
CA THR A 200 3.10 8.68 -8.15
C THR A 200 2.30 7.81 -7.20
N VAL A 201 2.68 6.55 -7.04
CA VAL A 201 1.90 5.58 -6.26
C VAL A 201 2.72 5.04 -5.10
N TRP A 202 2.18 5.18 -3.88
CA TRP A 202 2.64 4.48 -2.70
C TRP A 202 1.69 3.36 -2.31
N VAL A 203 2.24 2.22 -1.92
CA VAL A 203 1.47 1.03 -1.53
C VAL A 203 1.90 0.61 -0.13
N PRO A 204 1.10 0.91 0.91
CA PRO A 204 1.29 0.36 2.25
C PRO A 204 1.01 -1.14 2.24
N ASP A 205 2.06 -1.96 2.30
CA ASP A 205 1.91 -3.43 2.19
C ASP A 205 1.15 -4.02 3.38
N ASP A 206 1.37 -3.47 4.57
CA ASP A 206 0.70 -3.83 5.81
C ASP A 206 -0.77 -3.36 5.87
N ALA A 207 -1.21 -2.59 4.87
CA ALA A 207 -2.62 -2.30 4.59
C ALA A 207 -3.10 -2.97 3.29
N CYS A 208 -2.38 -3.97 2.79
CA CYS A 208 -2.82 -4.84 1.71
C CYS A 208 -2.81 -6.29 2.19
N TYR A 209 -3.67 -7.13 1.63
CA TYR A 209 -3.64 -8.57 1.95
C TYR A 209 -4.01 -9.42 0.74
N THR A 210 -3.75 -10.72 0.87
CA THR A 210 -4.15 -11.73 -0.09
C THR A 210 -4.40 -13.06 0.61
N PHE A 211 -4.78 -14.06 -0.19
CA PHE A 211 -5.07 -15.41 0.21
C PHE A 211 -4.06 -16.38 -0.42
N GLU A 212 -4.00 -17.59 0.12
CA GLU A 212 -3.26 -18.68 -0.51
C GLU A 212 -3.73 -18.91 -1.95
N LYS A 213 -2.80 -19.38 -2.78
CA LYS A 213 -3.05 -19.64 -4.20
C LYS A 213 -2.64 -21.05 -4.54
N PHE A 214 -3.33 -21.61 -5.52
CA PHE A 214 -2.90 -22.81 -6.20
C PHE A 214 -2.20 -22.40 -7.48
N SER A 215 -0.95 -22.81 -7.65
CA SER A 215 -0.21 -22.53 -8.88
C SER A 215 -0.79 -23.32 -10.07
N TYR A 216 -0.40 -22.92 -11.28
CA TYR A 216 -0.86 -23.59 -12.51
C TYR A 216 -0.35 -25.03 -12.64
N ASP A 217 0.74 -25.37 -11.95
CA ASP A 217 1.34 -26.70 -11.86
C ASP A 217 0.99 -27.43 -10.55
N ALA A 218 -0.11 -27.02 -9.92
CA ALA A 218 -0.75 -27.70 -8.79
C ALA A 218 0.04 -27.70 -7.47
N VAL A 219 0.73 -26.60 -7.18
CA VAL A 219 1.46 -26.36 -5.93
C VAL A 219 0.77 -25.28 -5.11
N ASP A 220 0.56 -25.54 -3.83
CA ASP A 220 0.08 -24.54 -2.89
C ASP A 220 1.14 -23.45 -2.66
N ILE A 221 0.75 -22.20 -2.83
CA ILE A 221 1.56 -21.03 -2.55
C ILE A 221 0.96 -20.30 -1.35
N LEU A 222 1.79 -20.15 -0.31
CA LEU A 222 1.44 -19.43 0.90
C LEU A 222 1.06 -17.96 0.61
N PRO A 223 0.05 -17.39 1.30
CA PRO A 223 -0.39 -16.03 1.08
C PRO A 223 0.73 -15.01 1.30
N GLU A 224 1.65 -15.27 2.24
CA GLU A 224 2.82 -14.43 2.49
C GLU A 224 3.76 -14.37 1.27
N THR A 225 3.95 -15.50 0.58
CA THR A 225 4.76 -15.58 -0.64
C THR A 225 4.10 -14.84 -1.80
N VAL A 226 2.79 -15.04 -2.01
CA VAL A 226 2.00 -14.34 -3.03
C VAL A 226 2.08 -12.82 -2.82
N HIS A 227 1.83 -12.38 -1.59
CA HIS A 227 1.89 -10.97 -1.23
C HIS A 227 3.29 -10.37 -1.44
N THR A 228 4.33 -11.06 -0.96
CA THR A 228 5.72 -10.59 -1.10
C THR A 228 6.12 -10.43 -2.56
N LEU A 229 5.71 -11.37 -3.42
CA LEU A 229 5.99 -11.29 -4.85
C LEU A 229 5.27 -10.10 -5.50
N ALA A 230 3.98 -9.92 -5.22
CA ALA A 230 3.21 -8.78 -5.71
C ALA A 230 3.82 -7.44 -5.27
N MET A 231 4.13 -7.30 -3.98
CA MET A 231 4.78 -6.10 -3.44
C MET A 231 6.17 -5.86 -4.07
N THR A 232 6.96 -6.91 -4.29
CA THR A 232 8.26 -6.79 -4.96
C THR A 232 8.10 -6.29 -6.39
N ASN A 233 7.17 -6.87 -7.14
CA ASN A 233 6.85 -6.49 -8.51
C ASN A 233 6.40 -5.04 -8.61
N LEU A 234 5.52 -4.61 -7.70
CA LEU A 234 5.05 -3.24 -7.63
C LEU A 234 6.18 -2.26 -7.34
N HIS A 235 7.02 -2.57 -6.36
CA HIS A 235 8.12 -1.69 -5.99
C HIS A 235 9.17 -1.54 -7.12
N GLN A 236 9.37 -2.59 -7.91
CA GLN A 236 10.24 -2.55 -9.09
C GLN A 236 9.55 -2.00 -10.34
N GLY A 237 8.23 -1.86 -10.32
CA GLY A 237 7.37 -1.48 -11.45
C GLY A 237 6.88 -0.03 -11.40
N ASN A 238 7.74 0.92 -11.00
CA ASN A 238 7.43 2.36 -10.92
C ASN A 238 6.36 2.75 -9.88
N SER A 239 6.20 1.96 -8.82
CA SER A 239 5.50 2.36 -7.60
C SER A 239 6.42 2.16 -6.39
N THR A 240 6.05 2.69 -5.22
CA THR A 240 6.86 2.57 -4.02
C THR A 240 6.11 1.87 -2.91
N VAL A 241 6.64 0.72 -2.48
CA VAL A 241 6.01 -0.10 -1.43
C VAL A 241 6.56 0.32 -0.07
N VAL A 242 5.67 0.71 0.84
CA VAL A 242 5.99 1.38 2.11
C VAL A 242 5.22 0.77 3.28
N ASP A 243 5.47 1.23 4.50
CA ASP A 243 4.68 0.87 5.68
C ASP A 243 3.61 1.95 5.95
N THR A 244 2.45 1.56 6.48
CA THR A 244 1.37 2.48 6.88
C THR A 244 1.86 3.61 7.78
N THR A 245 2.78 3.29 8.70
CA THR A 245 3.30 4.29 9.65
C THR A 245 4.13 5.38 8.95
N LEU A 246 4.86 5.05 7.88
CA LEU A 246 5.60 6.04 7.10
C LEU A 246 4.66 6.98 6.34
N VAL A 247 3.55 6.46 5.81
CA VAL A 247 2.55 7.28 5.13
C VAL A 247 1.86 8.24 6.09
N LEU A 248 1.46 7.75 7.28
CA LEU A 248 0.85 8.59 8.31
C LEU A 248 1.80 9.70 8.76
N HIS A 249 3.07 9.37 8.98
CA HIS A 249 4.12 10.35 9.30
C HIS A 249 4.26 11.41 8.20
N ALA A 250 4.32 11.00 6.93
CA ALA A 250 4.44 11.93 5.81
C ALA A 250 3.22 12.86 5.68
N ILE A 251 2.01 12.35 5.91
CA ILE A 251 0.78 13.17 5.93
C ILE A 251 0.82 14.19 7.04
N GLU A 252 1.13 13.77 8.28
CA GLU A 252 1.23 14.67 9.44
C GLU A 252 2.27 15.76 9.21
N HIS A 253 3.44 15.40 8.68
CA HIS A 253 4.49 16.34 8.33
C HIS A 253 4.01 17.35 7.26
N ALA A 254 3.37 16.88 6.18
CA ALA A 254 2.93 17.73 5.09
C ALA A 254 1.77 18.67 5.47
N THR A 255 0.82 18.23 6.28
CA THR A 255 -0.32 19.06 6.73
C THR A 255 0.10 20.04 7.83
N SER A 256 1.06 19.67 8.70
CA SER A 256 1.66 20.58 9.68
C SER A 256 2.44 21.72 9.00
N ALA A 257 3.21 21.42 7.96
CA ALA A 257 3.92 22.44 7.17
C ALA A 257 2.95 23.45 6.51
N LYS A 258 1.75 22.99 6.11
CA LYS A 258 0.69 23.86 5.54
C LYS A 258 0.07 24.78 6.58
N SER A 259 -0.23 24.29 7.78
CA SER A 259 -0.81 25.10 8.85
C SER A 259 0.18 26.16 9.40
N GLY A 260 1.48 25.86 9.40
CA GLY A 260 2.54 26.79 9.78
C GLY A 260 2.73 27.97 8.82
N LYS A 261 2.58 27.76 7.50
CA LYS A 261 2.68 28.83 6.49
C LYS A 261 1.53 29.85 6.56
N GLY A 262 0.40 29.50 7.16
CA GLY A 262 -0.75 30.41 7.32
C GLY A 262 -0.64 31.45 8.45
N LYS A 263 0.33 31.32 9.37
CA LYS A 263 0.50 32.26 10.49
C LYS A 263 1.54 33.37 10.26
N GLY A 264 2.21 33.37 9.11
CA GLY A 264 3.37 34.24 8.80
C GLY A 264 3.09 35.48 7.93
N GLN A 265 1.85 35.88 7.70
CA GLN A 265 1.53 37.14 7.00
C GLN A 265 0.33 37.84 7.65
N ARG A 266 0.58 38.49 8.79
CA ARG A 266 -0.12 39.72 9.16
C ARG A 266 0.94 40.79 9.36
N HIS A 267 1.38 41.38 8.26
CA HIS A 267 2.15 42.62 8.29
C HIS A 267 1.18 43.80 8.25
N HIS A 268 1.32 44.61 9.31
CA HIS A 268 0.83 45.97 9.55
C HIS A 268 -0.68 46.19 9.72
#